data_AF-A0A183TY36-F1
#
_entry.id   AF-A0A183TY36-F1
#
_cell.length_a   1.000
_cell.length_b   1.000
_cell.length_c   1.000
_cell.angle_alpha   90.00
_cell.angle_beta   90.00
_cell.angle_gamma   90.00
#
_symmetry.space_group_name_H-M   'P 1'
#
loop_
_entity.id
_entity.type
_entity.pdbx_description
1 polymer ?
#
loop_
_entity_poly.entity_id
_entity_poly.type
_entity_poly.pdbx_seq_one_letter_code
_entity_poly.pdbx_strand_id
1 'polypeptide(L)'
;MEVADKVLSDLCELLPETDGFECHRFKVGSYNKLVAADFQLPFAEDVMAVVVLNTPSFFETTFKRWLQSQATGGKGLNELIERFGANPMQAYFLEKFERVKRDLLPVKAHVIQDFDFTKSRIPKVLLTTCGMVSGAAYFYRPSENAPYIIDPVTHVQKRRMGLSLHPKFGGHFGFRAVYIFPEIHLPTEFKERTAPMVLKTAEKHKEALNLFNYHWKDGRFRDCGDPVGSYNSLASVYFQLHYDANTLAVVVLSTPSFFEATFKPWLQSQQLVGESPNELAERFSSGPMQAYFTQRFAKVKEAMLPIEVEVLHDFDVQSNRRPRVLMTTCGHVSGAAFFYRPPEDALFWLDPETQKVVGKRRMGLSLHPKFGGHFAFRAVLIFPHVHLPVEFKENRPPMLLDTIEKQNEAIALFNEHWKDGRFRNCGNPVETYSDLQLKYFALPPLERWSVIADWFVEKR
;
A
#
# COMPACT_ATOMS: atom_id res chain seq x y z
N MET A 1 -29.52 -11.34 19.68
CA MET A 1 -28.13 -11.40 19.16
C MET A 1 -27.98 -12.48 18.10
N GLU A 2 -28.26 -13.74 18.42
CA GLU A 2 -28.02 -14.89 17.52
C GLU A 2 -28.56 -14.74 16.09
N VAL A 3 -29.80 -14.29 15.91
CA VAL A 3 -30.38 -14.04 14.57
C VAL A 3 -29.63 -12.94 13.82
N ALA A 4 -29.25 -11.85 14.50
CA ALA A 4 -28.52 -10.74 13.90
C ALA A 4 -27.08 -11.13 13.53
N ASP A 5 -26.43 -11.94 14.36
CA ASP A 5 -25.11 -12.50 14.07
C ASP A 5 -25.16 -13.46 12.87
N LYS A 6 -26.20 -14.31 12.79
CA LYS A 6 -26.42 -15.19 11.64
C LYS A 6 -26.64 -14.40 10.35
N VAL A 7 -27.54 -13.40 10.36
CA VAL A 7 -27.82 -12.58 9.16
C VAL A 7 -26.57 -11.81 8.71
N LEU A 8 -25.76 -11.31 9.63
CA LEU A 8 -24.48 -10.69 9.30
C LEU A 8 -23.52 -11.71 8.67
N SER A 9 -23.43 -12.92 9.22
CA SER A 9 -22.60 -14.00 8.67
C SER A 9 -23.03 -14.37 7.25
N ASP A 10 -24.32 -14.62 7.05
CA ASP A 10 -24.90 -14.94 5.74
C ASP A 10 -24.59 -13.83 4.71
N LEU A 11 -24.73 -12.56 5.11
CA LEU A 11 -24.36 -11.41 4.25
C LEU A 11 -22.86 -11.39 3.93
N CYS A 12 -21.99 -11.63 4.90
CA CYS A 12 -20.54 -11.70 4.70
C CYS A 12 -20.12 -12.87 3.81
N GLU A 13 -20.83 -14.00 3.85
CA GLU A 13 -20.58 -15.13 2.94
C GLU A 13 -20.97 -14.80 1.49
N LEU A 14 -22.05 -14.04 1.30
CA LEU A 14 -22.50 -13.57 -0.01
C LEU A 14 -21.63 -12.42 -0.57
N LEU A 15 -20.97 -11.67 0.32
CA LEU A 15 -20.05 -10.56 0.06
C LEU A 15 -18.71 -10.77 0.79
N PRO A 16 -17.91 -11.76 0.38
CA PRO A 16 -16.74 -12.16 1.15
C PRO A 16 -15.56 -11.20 0.96
N GLU A 17 -14.68 -11.15 1.97
CA GLU A 17 -13.44 -10.37 1.91
C GLU A 17 -12.53 -10.81 0.75
N THR A 18 -12.57 -12.10 0.37
CA THR A 18 -11.84 -12.64 -0.79
C THR A 18 -12.25 -12.01 -2.11
N ASP A 19 -13.51 -11.55 -2.20
CA ASP A 19 -14.05 -10.81 -3.36
C ASP A 19 -13.86 -9.29 -3.22
N GLY A 20 -13.17 -8.86 -2.16
CA GLY A 20 -12.88 -7.46 -1.88
C GLY A 20 -14.04 -6.70 -1.26
N PHE A 21 -14.86 -7.34 -0.42
CA PHE A 21 -15.93 -6.69 0.33
C PHE A 21 -15.63 -6.63 1.83
N GLU A 22 -16.18 -5.63 2.52
CA GLU A 22 -16.27 -5.61 3.98
C GLU A 22 -17.68 -5.21 4.41
N CYS A 23 -18.17 -5.82 5.50
CA CYS A 23 -19.49 -5.58 6.05
C CYS A 23 -19.39 -5.17 7.52
N HIS A 24 -19.99 -4.03 7.88
CA HIS A 24 -19.94 -3.50 9.25
C HIS A 24 -21.33 -3.12 9.75
N ARG A 25 -21.80 -3.78 10.82
CA ARG A 25 -23.14 -3.57 11.37
C ARG A 25 -23.24 -2.36 12.32
N PHE A 26 -24.39 -1.72 12.36
CA PHE A 26 -24.74 -0.61 13.25
C PHE A 26 -26.26 -0.52 13.47
N LYS A 27 -26.69 0.26 14.47
CA LYS A 27 -28.11 0.58 14.69
C LYS A 27 -28.55 1.76 13.83
N VAL A 28 -29.73 1.69 13.21
CA VAL A 28 -30.33 2.81 12.48
C VAL A 28 -30.41 4.07 13.35
N GLY A 29 -30.77 3.93 14.62
CA GLY A 29 -30.84 5.04 15.58
C GLY A 29 -29.49 5.73 15.82
N SER A 30 -28.39 4.97 15.80
CA SER A 30 -27.04 5.53 15.94
C SER A 30 -26.67 6.42 14.75
N TYR A 31 -27.10 6.04 13.53
CA TYR A 31 -26.97 6.89 12.34
C TYR A 31 -27.90 8.11 12.39
N ASN A 32 -29.19 7.91 12.69
CA ASN A 32 -30.21 8.98 12.68
C ASN A 32 -29.89 10.12 13.67
N LYS A 33 -29.21 9.81 14.77
CA LYS A 33 -28.74 10.80 15.77
C LYS A 33 -27.68 11.76 15.24
N LEU A 34 -26.98 11.42 14.16
CA LEU A 34 -25.86 12.21 13.63
C LEU A 34 -26.18 12.96 12.35
N VAL A 35 -27.36 12.75 11.76
CA VAL A 35 -27.75 13.34 10.48
C VAL A 35 -28.93 14.30 10.65
N ALA A 36 -29.07 15.25 9.72
CA ALA A 36 -30.24 16.12 9.67
C ALA A 36 -31.51 15.33 9.31
N ALA A 37 -32.68 15.87 9.66
CA ALA A 37 -33.98 15.21 9.48
C ALA A 37 -34.19 14.66 8.06
N ASP A 38 -33.77 15.41 7.03
CA ASP A 38 -33.91 15.02 5.63
C ASP A 38 -33.11 13.77 5.23
N PHE A 39 -32.14 13.36 6.04
CA PHE A 39 -31.29 12.17 5.82
C PHE A 39 -31.60 11.02 6.77
N GLN A 40 -32.58 11.18 7.67
CA GLN A 40 -32.96 10.14 8.60
C GLN A 40 -33.63 8.97 7.87
N LEU A 41 -33.22 7.77 8.24
CA LEU A 41 -33.77 6.53 7.73
C LEU A 41 -35.08 6.22 8.49
N PRO A 42 -36.21 5.94 7.79
CA PRO A 42 -37.52 5.78 8.41
C PRO A 42 -37.72 4.37 8.98
N PHE A 43 -36.83 3.94 9.87
CA PHE A 43 -36.89 2.64 10.56
C PHE A 43 -36.71 2.84 12.07
N ALA A 44 -37.11 1.86 12.88
CA ALA A 44 -36.96 1.92 14.33
C ALA A 44 -35.48 2.02 14.74
N GLU A 45 -35.20 2.65 15.89
CA GLU A 45 -33.83 2.98 16.30
C GLU A 45 -32.92 1.77 16.47
N ASP A 46 -33.49 0.64 16.89
CA ASP A 46 -32.79 -0.61 17.18
C ASP A 46 -32.66 -1.53 15.96
N VAL A 47 -33.23 -1.17 14.80
CA VAL A 47 -33.10 -1.93 13.56
C VAL A 47 -31.63 -2.07 13.15
N MET A 48 -31.25 -3.28 12.75
CA MET A 48 -29.93 -3.58 12.22
C MET A 48 -29.75 -3.00 10.82
N ALA A 49 -28.68 -2.26 10.63
CA ALA A 49 -28.16 -1.88 9.34
C ALA A 49 -26.70 -2.34 9.19
N VAL A 50 -26.28 -2.60 7.95
CA VAL A 50 -24.91 -3.03 7.63
C VAL A 50 -24.40 -2.18 6.47
N VAL A 51 -23.31 -1.45 6.69
CA VAL A 51 -22.61 -0.75 5.60
C VAL A 51 -21.69 -1.73 4.88
N VAL A 52 -21.74 -1.69 3.55
CA VAL A 52 -20.90 -2.51 2.67
C VAL A 52 -19.89 -1.61 1.99
N LEU A 53 -18.62 -1.99 2.08
CA LEU A 53 -17.51 -1.36 1.40
C LEU A 53 -16.92 -2.30 0.37
N ASN A 54 -16.26 -1.75 -0.65
CA ASN A 54 -15.28 -2.50 -1.43
C ASN A 54 -13.86 -2.09 -1.02
N THR A 55 -12.97 -3.06 -0.93
CA THR A 55 -11.54 -2.89 -0.64
C THR A 55 -10.74 -2.69 -1.94
N PRO A 56 -9.42 -2.41 -1.89
CA PRO A 56 -8.61 -2.30 -3.10
C PRO A 56 -8.63 -3.54 -3.99
N SER A 57 -8.70 -4.74 -3.40
CA SER A 57 -8.62 -6.00 -4.15
C SER A 57 -9.82 -6.20 -5.08
N PHE A 58 -10.98 -5.63 -4.75
CA PHE A 58 -12.24 -5.75 -5.51
C PHE A 58 -12.05 -5.50 -7.00
N PHE A 59 -11.31 -4.47 -7.38
CA PHE A 59 -11.18 -4.06 -8.78
C PHE A 59 -10.53 -5.17 -9.62
N GLU A 60 -9.41 -5.72 -9.14
CA GLU A 60 -8.64 -6.73 -9.86
C GLU A 60 -9.21 -8.14 -9.72
N THR A 61 -9.71 -8.49 -8.53
CA THR A 61 -10.12 -9.86 -8.21
C THR A 61 -11.56 -10.17 -8.63
N THR A 62 -12.43 -9.17 -8.62
CA THR A 62 -13.89 -9.36 -8.75
C THR A 62 -14.44 -8.60 -9.94
N PHE A 63 -14.28 -7.27 -9.96
CA PHE A 63 -14.88 -6.43 -11.00
C PHE A 63 -14.32 -6.74 -12.39
N LYS A 64 -13.00 -6.87 -12.50
CA LYS A 64 -12.33 -7.24 -13.76
C LYS A 64 -12.80 -8.60 -14.28
N ARG A 65 -12.90 -9.62 -13.42
CA ARG A 65 -13.36 -10.96 -13.82
C ARG A 65 -14.81 -10.93 -14.27
N TRP A 66 -15.68 -10.22 -13.54
CA TRP A 66 -17.06 -10.02 -13.95
C TRP A 66 -17.12 -9.33 -15.31
N LEU A 67 -16.40 -8.21 -15.51
CA LEU A 67 -16.42 -7.47 -16.77
C LEU A 67 -15.93 -8.32 -17.95
N GLN A 68 -14.90 -9.15 -17.74
CA GLN A 68 -14.42 -10.12 -18.73
C GLN A 68 -15.47 -11.19 -19.04
N SER A 69 -16.19 -11.69 -18.04
CA SER A 69 -17.28 -12.67 -18.24
C SER A 69 -18.46 -12.10 -19.03
N GLN A 70 -18.62 -10.77 -19.06
CA GLN A 70 -19.66 -10.11 -19.85
C GLN A 70 -19.31 -10.01 -21.34
N ALA A 71 -18.04 -10.22 -21.74
CA ALA A 71 -17.62 -10.18 -23.13
C ALA A 71 -17.87 -11.54 -23.81
N THR A 72 -18.65 -11.58 -24.89
CA THR A 72 -18.90 -12.81 -25.65
C THR A 72 -18.18 -12.79 -27.02
N GLY A 73 -17.61 -13.93 -27.43
CA GLY A 73 -17.34 -14.21 -28.85
C GLY A 73 -16.49 -13.23 -29.68
N GLY A 74 -15.31 -12.81 -29.21
CA GLY A 74 -14.27 -12.18 -30.05
C GLY A 74 -14.47 -10.72 -30.48
N LYS A 75 -15.55 -10.05 -30.06
CA LYS A 75 -15.81 -8.61 -30.29
C LYS A 75 -15.82 -7.76 -29.00
N GLY A 76 -15.18 -8.26 -27.94
CA GLY A 76 -15.50 -7.92 -26.55
C GLY A 76 -15.54 -6.44 -26.13
N LEU A 77 -14.64 -5.56 -26.59
CA LEU A 77 -14.57 -4.20 -26.02
C LEU A 77 -15.72 -3.29 -26.48
N ASN A 78 -16.07 -3.29 -27.77
CA ASN A 78 -17.13 -2.42 -28.29
C ASN A 78 -18.51 -2.81 -27.74
N GLU A 79 -18.76 -4.11 -27.60
CA GLU A 79 -19.99 -4.63 -27.00
C GLU A 79 -20.12 -4.21 -25.54
N LEU A 80 -19.03 -4.27 -24.76
CA LEU A 80 -19.03 -3.81 -23.37
C LEU A 80 -19.29 -2.30 -23.26
N ILE A 81 -18.72 -1.50 -24.16
CA ILE A 81 -18.95 -0.04 -24.22
C ILE A 81 -20.41 0.25 -24.56
N GLU A 82 -20.98 -0.43 -25.57
CA GLU A 82 -22.40 -0.27 -25.93
C GLU A 82 -23.33 -0.69 -24.79
N ARG A 83 -23.01 -1.79 -24.11
CA ARG A 83 -23.87 -2.35 -23.06
C ARG A 83 -23.85 -1.55 -21.77
N PHE A 84 -22.68 -1.08 -21.33
CA PHE A 84 -22.51 -0.46 -20.01
C PHE A 84 -22.19 1.03 -20.05
N GLY A 85 -21.80 1.56 -21.21
CA GLY A 85 -21.40 2.96 -21.36
C GLY A 85 -20.31 3.36 -20.37
N ALA A 86 -20.52 4.50 -19.71
CA ALA A 86 -19.58 5.05 -18.73
C ALA A 86 -19.68 4.40 -17.32
N ASN A 87 -20.66 3.52 -17.07
CA ASN A 87 -20.98 3.06 -15.70
C ASN A 87 -20.99 1.53 -15.51
N PRO A 88 -19.99 0.76 -16.01
CA PRO A 88 -19.96 -0.70 -15.83
C PRO A 88 -19.89 -1.12 -14.36
N MET A 89 -19.26 -0.32 -13.50
CA MET A 89 -19.19 -0.60 -12.06
C MET A 89 -20.54 -0.47 -11.37
N GLN A 90 -21.35 0.51 -11.78
CA GLN A 90 -22.72 0.64 -11.30
C GLN A 90 -23.56 -0.57 -11.71
N ALA A 91 -23.43 -1.03 -12.96
CA ALA A 91 -24.13 -2.22 -13.44
C ALA A 91 -23.77 -3.47 -12.64
N TYR A 92 -22.48 -3.66 -12.32
CA TYR A 92 -22.04 -4.75 -11.46
C TYR A 92 -22.73 -4.72 -10.09
N PHE A 93 -22.73 -3.57 -9.40
CA PHE A 93 -23.32 -3.49 -8.05
C PHE A 93 -24.83 -3.67 -8.06
N LEU A 94 -25.53 -3.16 -9.08
CA LEU A 94 -26.96 -3.41 -9.29
C LEU A 94 -27.23 -4.92 -9.39
N GLU A 95 -26.51 -5.63 -10.25
CA GLU A 95 -26.67 -7.07 -10.44
C GLU A 95 -26.33 -7.84 -9.16
N LYS A 96 -25.16 -7.56 -8.57
CA LYS A 96 -24.66 -8.26 -7.39
C LYS A 96 -25.59 -8.07 -6.20
N PHE A 97 -26.01 -6.84 -5.90
CA PHE A 97 -26.85 -6.57 -4.74
C PHE A 97 -28.29 -7.07 -4.90
N GLU A 98 -28.86 -7.06 -6.12
CA GLU A 98 -30.14 -7.73 -6.36
C GLU A 98 -30.05 -9.25 -6.20
N ARG A 99 -28.93 -9.86 -6.60
CA ARG A 99 -28.69 -11.28 -6.33
C ARG A 99 -28.58 -11.55 -4.83
N VAL A 100 -27.78 -10.78 -4.09
CA VAL A 100 -27.64 -10.92 -2.63
C VAL A 100 -28.99 -10.77 -1.93
N LYS A 101 -29.83 -9.81 -2.32
CA LYS A 101 -31.20 -9.66 -1.77
C LYS A 101 -32.07 -10.90 -1.98
N ARG A 102 -31.96 -11.57 -3.13
CA ARG A 102 -32.70 -12.81 -3.39
C ARG A 102 -32.16 -13.96 -2.55
N ASP A 103 -30.84 -14.07 -2.45
CA ASP A 103 -30.16 -15.16 -1.74
C ASP A 103 -30.33 -15.04 -0.20
N LEU A 104 -30.63 -13.84 0.31
CA LEU A 104 -30.95 -13.61 1.74
C LEU A 104 -32.39 -13.98 2.13
N LEU A 105 -33.28 -14.30 1.19
CA LEU A 105 -34.67 -14.66 1.51
C LEU A 105 -34.71 -15.91 2.41
N PRO A 106 -35.59 -15.96 3.43
CA PRO A 106 -36.73 -15.06 3.65
C PRO A 106 -36.42 -13.75 4.39
N VAL A 107 -35.18 -13.50 4.81
CA VAL A 107 -34.80 -12.28 5.53
C VAL A 107 -34.82 -11.10 4.56
N LYS A 108 -35.78 -10.18 4.75
CA LYS A 108 -35.92 -9.01 3.87
C LYS A 108 -34.86 -7.96 4.18
N ALA A 109 -34.20 -7.48 3.13
CA ALA A 109 -33.26 -6.37 3.18
C ALA A 109 -33.70 -5.21 2.28
N HIS A 110 -33.71 -4.00 2.84
CA HIS A 110 -33.78 -2.75 2.09
C HIS A 110 -32.35 -2.30 1.79
N VAL A 111 -32.02 -2.14 0.50
CA VAL A 111 -30.68 -1.76 0.07
C VAL A 111 -30.71 -0.34 -0.50
N ILE A 112 -29.83 0.52 0.01
CA ILE A 112 -29.60 1.87 -0.52
C ILE A 112 -28.14 1.96 -0.96
N GLN A 113 -27.90 2.30 -2.22
CA GLN A 113 -26.58 2.32 -2.85
C GLN A 113 -25.93 3.71 -2.84
N ASP A 114 -24.62 3.78 -3.08
CA ASP A 114 -23.84 5.03 -3.17
C ASP A 114 -24.31 5.98 -4.29
N PHE A 115 -25.01 5.44 -5.29
CA PHE A 115 -25.64 6.19 -6.38
C PHE A 115 -27.17 6.33 -6.25
N ASP A 116 -27.75 6.05 -5.09
CA ASP A 116 -29.18 6.27 -4.84
C ASP A 116 -29.47 7.71 -4.38
N PHE A 117 -30.14 8.48 -5.24
CA PHE A 117 -30.54 9.86 -4.95
C PHE A 117 -32.07 10.03 -4.99
N THR A 118 -32.57 11.03 -4.27
CA THR A 118 -33.94 11.52 -4.42
C THR A 118 -34.11 12.24 -5.76
N LYS A 119 -35.36 12.56 -6.13
CA LYS A 119 -35.65 13.35 -7.35
C LYS A 119 -34.94 14.71 -7.36
N SER A 120 -34.67 15.27 -6.18
CA SER A 120 -33.94 16.53 -5.99
C SER A 120 -32.41 16.35 -5.94
N ARG A 121 -31.88 15.18 -6.34
CA ARG A 121 -30.45 14.83 -6.31
C ARG A 121 -29.81 14.89 -4.92
N ILE A 122 -30.60 14.63 -3.88
CA ILE A 122 -30.11 14.48 -2.50
C ILE A 122 -29.80 13.00 -2.26
N PRO A 123 -28.64 12.62 -1.72
CA PRO A 123 -28.36 11.22 -1.38
C PRO A 123 -29.43 10.65 -0.45
N LYS A 124 -29.92 9.44 -0.71
CA LYS A 124 -30.89 8.78 0.18
C LYS A 124 -30.29 8.36 1.54
N VAL A 125 -28.96 8.27 1.62
CA VAL A 125 -28.21 7.94 2.84
C VAL A 125 -26.82 8.56 2.79
N LEU A 126 -26.30 8.99 3.95
CA LEU A 126 -24.93 9.47 4.09
C LEU A 126 -24.00 8.32 4.47
N LEU A 127 -23.47 7.61 3.47
CA LEU A 127 -22.61 6.43 3.69
C LEU A 127 -21.35 6.73 4.52
N THR A 128 -20.83 7.96 4.48
CA THR A 128 -19.74 8.39 5.37
C THR A 128 -20.13 8.33 6.85
N THR A 129 -21.38 8.67 7.18
CA THR A 129 -21.90 8.55 8.54
C THR A 129 -22.13 7.09 8.89
N CYS A 130 -22.64 6.27 7.97
CA CYS A 130 -22.74 4.81 8.17
C CYS A 130 -21.38 4.18 8.48
N GLY A 131 -20.33 4.56 7.74
CA GLY A 131 -18.96 4.13 8.00
C GLY A 131 -18.44 4.55 9.38
N MET A 132 -18.75 5.77 9.81
CA MET A 132 -18.32 6.29 11.11
C MET A 132 -19.03 5.59 12.28
N VAL A 133 -20.36 5.41 12.21
CA VAL A 133 -21.13 4.80 13.31
C VAL A 133 -20.91 3.30 13.41
N SER A 134 -20.64 2.61 12.31
CA SER A 134 -20.34 1.17 12.32
C SER A 134 -18.92 0.83 12.75
N GLY A 135 -18.04 1.84 12.78
CA GLY A 135 -16.62 1.67 13.07
C GLY A 135 -15.76 1.29 11.86
N ALA A 136 -16.32 1.24 10.66
CA ALA A 136 -15.62 0.87 9.44
C ALA A 136 -14.53 1.87 9.04
N ALA A 137 -14.85 3.17 9.07
CA ALA A 137 -13.92 4.22 8.64
C ALA A 137 -14.14 5.51 9.43
N TYR A 138 -13.06 6.23 9.71
CA TYR A 138 -13.14 7.49 10.43
C TYR A 138 -13.38 8.64 9.46
N PHE A 139 -14.40 9.46 9.72
CA PHE A 139 -14.75 10.63 8.90
C PHE A 139 -14.17 11.91 9.50
N TYR A 140 -13.22 12.51 8.78
CA TYR A 140 -12.62 13.81 9.09
C TYR A 140 -13.48 14.92 8.50
N ARG A 141 -14.01 15.77 9.38
CA ARG A 141 -14.89 16.87 8.98
C ARG A 141 -14.07 18.09 8.54
N PRO A 142 -14.50 18.80 7.49
CA PRO A 142 -13.88 20.06 7.11
C PRO A 142 -14.18 21.14 8.16
N SER A 143 -13.30 22.14 8.27
CA SER A 143 -13.52 23.29 9.16
C SER A 143 -14.75 24.09 8.71
N GLU A 144 -15.61 24.43 9.68
CA GLU A 144 -16.83 25.24 9.45
C GLU A 144 -16.51 26.70 9.11
N ASN A 145 -15.34 27.19 9.51
CA ASN A 145 -14.92 28.58 9.29
C ASN A 145 -14.60 28.90 7.82
N ALA A 146 -14.36 27.87 7.00
CA ALA A 146 -14.07 28.01 5.57
C ALA A 146 -14.81 26.92 4.77
N PRO A 147 -16.14 27.05 4.61
CA PRO A 147 -16.99 25.99 4.10
C PRO A 147 -16.93 25.81 2.57
N TYR A 148 -16.27 26.71 1.85
CA TYR A 148 -16.17 26.68 0.38
C TYR A 148 -14.72 26.73 -0.10
N ILE A 149 -14.47 26.13 -1.26
CA ILE A 149 -13.20 26.20 -1.98
C ILE A 149 -13.48 26.49 -3.46
N ILE A 150 -12.49 27.05 -4.15
CA ILE A 150 -12.46 27.02 -5.62
C ILE A 150 -11.77 25.71 -6.02
N ASP A 151 -12.48 24.84 -6.73
CA ASP A 151 -11.91 23.59 -7.21
C ASP A 151 -10.76 23.89 -8.20
N PRO A 152 -9.55 23.36 -7.98
CA PRO A 152 -8.38 23.76 -8.77
C PRO A 152 -8.37 23.19 -10.19
N VAL A 153 -9.29 22.27 -10.51
CA VAL A 153 -9.40 21.64 -11.83
C VAL A 153 -10.50 22.29 -12.65
N THR A 154 -11.67 22.47 -12.04
CA THR A 154 -12.88 22.96 -12.71
C THR A 154 -13.06 24.46 -12.55
N HIS A 155 -12.31 25.08 -11.62
CA HIS A 155 -12.43 26.49 -11.23
C HIS A 155 -13.82 26.89 -10.72
N VAL A 156 -14.64 25.90 -10.37
CA VAL A 156 -15.98 26.10 -9.80
C VAL A 156 -15.89 26.17 -8.28
N GLN A 157 -16.64 27.10 -7.68
CA GLN A 157 -16.80 27.12 -6.23
C GLN A 157 -17.61 25.90 -5.78
N LYS A 158 -17.06 25.10 -4.88
CA LYS A 158 -17.73 23.95 -4.28
C LYS A 158 -17.59 23.95 -2.77
N ARG A 159 -18.51 23.26 -2.09
CA ARG A 159 -18.41 23.06 -0.64
C ARG A 159 -17.15 22.25 -0.35
N ARG A 160 -16.44 22.64 0.71
CA ARG A 160 -15.33 21.85 1.24
C ARG A 160 -15.87 20.51 1.74
N MET A 161 -15.29 19.43 1.25
CA MET A 161 -15.75 18.07 1.51
C MET A 161 -14.93 17.44 2.65
N GLY A 162 -15.59 16.62 3.46
CA GLY A 162 -14.91 15.77 4.44
C GLY A 162 -14.31 14.53 3.79
N LEU A 163 -13.37 13.90 4.49
CA LEU A 163 -12.62 12.73 4.02
C LEU A 163 -12.87 11.56 4.96
N SER A 164 -13.16 10.37 4.42
CA SER A 164 -13.16 9.14 5.22
C SER A 164 -11.86 8.37 4.99
N LEU A 165 -11.23 7.88 6.06
CA LEU A 165 -10.08 6.98 5.97
C LEU A 165 -10.38 5.67 6.68
N HIS A 166 -10.15 4.58 5.97
CA HIS A 166 -10.18 3.23 6.49
C HIS A 166 -8.88 2.94 7.26
N PRO A 167 -8.92 2.30 8.44
CA PRO A 167 -7.71 1.99 9.21
C PRO A 167 -6.68 1.13 8.47
N LYS A 168 -7.15 0.23 7.60
CA LYS A 168 -6.28 -0.70 6.84
C LYS A 168 -5.90 -0.17 5.45
N PHE A 169 -6.78 0.60 4.82
CA PHE A 169 -6.67 0.94 3.39
C PHE A 169 -6.52 2.44 3.14
N GLY A 170 -6.51 3.29 4.17
CA GLY A 170 -6.51 4.74 3.99
C GLY A 170 -7.74 5.15 3.19
N GLY A 171 -7.58 5.96 2.15
CA GLY A 171 -8.64 6.32 1.19
C GLY A 171 -8.77 5.37 -0.01
N HIS A 172 -8.12 4.20 0.01
CA HIS A 172 -8.22 3.18 -1.05
C HIS A 172 -9.40 2.22 -0.78
N PHE A 173 -10.60 2.75 -0.67
CA PHE A 173 -11.82 1.96 -0.53
C PHE A 173 -13.01 2.75 -1.08
N GLY A 174 -14.14 2.08 -1.26
CA GLY A 174 -15.40 2.74 -1.62
C GLY A 174 -16.54 2.26 -0.73
N PHE A 175 -17.34 3.19 -0.20
CA PHE A 175 -18.66 2.84 0.32
C PHE A 175 -19.58 2.48 -0.83
N ARG A 176 -20.34 1.39 -0.73
CA ARG A 176 -21.17 0.90 -1.85
C ARG A 176 -22.65 0.83 -1.54
N ALA A 177 -23.00 0.36 -0.36
CA ALA A 177 -24.40 0.29 0.03
C ALA A 177 -24.56 0.25 1.54
N VAL A 178 -25.79 0.47 1.99
CA VAL A 178 -26.27 0.03 3.28
C VAL A 178 -27.40 -0.98 3.07
N TYR A 179 -27.32 -2.11 3.77
CA TYR A 179 -28.39 -3.09 3.92
C TYR A 179 -29.10 -2.81 5.24
N ILE A 180 -30.40 -2.59 5.19
CA ILE A 180 -31.24 -2.34 6.37
C ILE A 180 -32.18 -3.54 6.49
N PHE A 181 -32.26 -4.13 7.68
CA PHE A 181 -33.04 -5.34 7.93
C PHE A 181 -34.19 -5.01 8.88
N PRO A 182 -35.37 -4.58 8.38
CA PRO A 182 -36.41 -3.97 9.23
C PRO A 182 -36.98 -4.90 10.30
N GLU A 183 -36.88 -6.22 10.08
CA GLU A 183 -37.39 -7.25 10.97
C GLU A 183 -36.31 -7.72 11.99
N ILE A 184 -35.07 -7.20 11.90
CA ILE A 184 -33.94 -7.60 12.75
C ILE A 184 -33.59 -6.46 13.70
N HIS A 185 -33.84 -6.68 14.99
CA HIS A 185 -33.60 -5.71 16.05
C HIS A 185 -32.33 -6.07 16.85
N LEU A 186 -31.42 -5.10 16.97
CA LEU A 186 -30.22 -5.21 17.78
C LEU A 186 -30.55 -4.85 19.23
N PRO A 187 -30.18 -5.69 20.20
CA PRO A 187 -30.58 -5.49 21.58
C PRO A 187 -29.85 -4.31 22.21
N THR A 188 -30.33 -3.84 23.35
CA THR A 188 -29.87 -2.59 23.98
C THR A 188 -28.38 -2.61 24.33
N GLU A 189 -27.85 -3.78 24.70
CA GLU A 189 -26.45 -4.04 25.01
C GLU A 189 -25.52 -3.99 23.79
N PHE A 190 -26.05 -4.14 22.57
CA PHE A 190 -25.22 -4.01 21.38
C PHE A 190 -24.61 -2.60 21.30
N LYS A 191 -23.29 -2.57 21.23
CA LYS A 191 -22.47 -1.38 20.99
C LYS A 191 -21.74 -1.53 19.68
N GLU A 192 -21.80 -0.50 18.87
CA GLU A 192 -21.01 -0.41 17.65
C GLU A 192 -19.51 -0.33 17.96
N ARG A 193 -18.71 -0.75 16.97
CA ARG A 193 -17.27 -0.53 17.02
C ARG A 193 -16.99 0.96 16.89
N THR A 194 -15.97 1.44 17.58
CA THR A 194 -15.49 2.82 17.39
C THR A 194 -14.57 2.86 16.17
N ALA A 195 -14.86 3.76 15.22
CA ALA A 195 -13.99 3.98 14.08
C ALA A 195 -12.62 4.47 14.58
N PRO A 196 -11.51 3.78 14.28
CA PRO A 196 -10.19 4.19 14.74
C PRO A 196 -9.75 5.46 14.00
N MET A 197 -9.43 6.50 14.76
CA MET A 197 -8.85 7.73 14.20
C MET A 197 -7.40 7.46 13.78
N VAL A 198 -7.17 7.40 12.47
CA VAL A 198 -5.87 7.10 11.85
C VAL A 198 -4.91 8.29 11.90
N LEU A 199 -5.43 9.52 11.82
CA LEU A 199 -4.66 10.75 11.88
C LEU A 199 -4.66 11.28 13.32
N LYS A 200 -3.50 11.32 13.98
CA LYS A 200 -3.41 11.60 15.43
C LYS A 200 -3.30 13.08 15.81
N THR A 201 -3.05 13.96 14.84
CA THR A 201 -2.81 15.40 15.11
C THR A 201 -3.68 16.29 14.22
N ALA A 202 -3.97 17.49 14.69
CA ALA A 202 -4.79 18.46 13.94
C ALA A 202 -4.12 18.87 12.62
N GLU A 203 -2.79 18.91 12.61
CA GLU A 203 -1.97 19.21 11.41
C GLU A 203 -2.19 18.15 10.34
N LYS A 204 -2.13 16.86 10.71
CA LYS A 204 -2.40 15.75 9.80
C LYS A 204 -3.84 15.74 9.30
N HIS A 205 -4.81 16.13 10.13
CA HIS A 205 -6.21 16.27 9.70
C HIS A 205 -6.33 17.34 8.63
N LYS A 206 -5.73 18.51 8.88
CA LYS A 206 -5.73 19.65 7.95
C LYS A 206 -5.03 19.30 6.64
N GLU A 207 -3.89 18.63 6.70
CA GLU A 207 -3.13 18.16 5.55
C GLU A 207 -3.96 17.21 4.68
N ALA A 208 -4.53 16.16 5.28
CA ALA A 208 -5.32 15.17 4.55
C ALA A 208 -6.56 15.79 3.90
N LEU A 209 -7.25 16.68 4.61
CA LEU A 209 -8.38 17.43 4.07
C LEU A 209 -7.96 18.38 2.95
N ASN A 210 -6.80 19.03 3.05
CA ASN A 210 -6.27 19.87 1.98
C ASN A 210 -5.94 19.04 0.73
N LEU A 211 -5.26 17.91 0.89
CA LEU A 211 -4.99 16.99 -0.23
C LEU A 211 -6.29 16.54 -0.90
N PHE A 212 -7.30 16.15 -0.12
CA PHE A 212 -8.59 15.71 -0.66
C PHE A 212 -9.38 16.83 -1.35
N ASN A 213 -9.22 18.09 -0.92
CA ASN A 213 -10.00 19.20 -1.48
C ASN A 213 -9.30 19.91 -2.63
N TYR A 214 -7.97 20.03 -2.60
CA TYR A 214 -7.17 20.78 -3.58
C TYR A 214 -6.31 19.90 -4.49
N HIS A 215 -6.00 18.68 -4.09
CA HIS A 215 -5.05 17.83 -4.83
C HIS A 215 -5.62 16.43 -5.14
N TRP A 216 -6.95 16.28 -5.11
CA TRP A 216 -7.60 14.97 -5.20
C TRP A 216 -7.24 14.12 -6.41
N LYS A 217 -6.83 14.75 -7.53
CA LYS A 217 -6.41 14.03 -8.75
C LYS A 217 -5.12 13.23 -8.58
N ASP A 218 -4.22 13.64 -7.69
CA ASP A 218 -2.93 12.96 -7.48
C ASP A 218 -3.03 11.75 -6.55
N GLY A 219 -4.20 11.52 -5.94
CA GLY A 219 -4.48 10.36 -5.10
C GLY A 219 -3.76 10.34 -3.75
N ARG A 220 -2.88 11.29 -3.41
CA ARG A 220 -2.07 11.27 -2.16
C ARG A 220 -2.92 11.27 -0.90
N PHE A 221 -4.10 11.88 -0.96
CA PHE A 221 -5.05 11.84 0.16
C PHE A 221 -5.45 10.41 0.55
N ARG A 222 -5.34 9.44 -0.36
CA ARG A 222 -5.66 8.03 -0.10
C ARG A 222 -4.61 7.35 0.75
N ASP A 223 -3.38 7.86 0.75
CA ASP A 223 -2.29 7.34 1.57
C ASP A 223 -2.24 8.03 2.94
N CYS A 224 -3.10 9.05 3.18
CA CYS A 224 -3.25 9.65 4.49
C CYS A 224 -3.67 8.59 5.52
N GLY A 225 -3.02 8.61 6.68
CA GLY A 225 -3.20 7.58 7.70
C GLY A 225 -2.30 6.36 7.50
N ASP A 226 -1.61 6.30 6.36
CA ASP A 226 -0.55 5.35 6.01
C ASP A 226 -1.01 3.89 6.13
N PRO A 227 -1.81 3.41 5.17
CA PRO A 227 -2.29 2.04 5.14
C PRO A 227 -1.13 1.05 5.12
N VAL A 228 -1.17 0.07 6.02
CA VAL A 228 -0.28 -1.10 5.99
C VAL A 228 -1.02 -2.22 5.27
N GLY A 229 -0.59 -2.54 4.06
CA GLY A 229 -1.08 -3.68 3.28
C GLY A 229 0.05 -4.66 2.96
N SER A 230 -0.29 -5.94 2.73
CA SER A 230 0.66 -6.95 2.27
C SER A 230 1.38 -6.54 0.98
N TYR A 231 2.57 -7.07 0.71
CA TYR A 231 3.35 -6.77 -0.49
C TYR A 231 2.52 -6.79 -1.79
N ASN A 232 1.71 -7.84 -2.01
CA ASN A 232 0.91 -8.01 -3.22
C ASN A 232 -0.19 -6.95 -3.39
N SER A 233 -0.64 -6.33 -2.29
CA SER A 233 -1.62 -5.24 -2.35
C SER A 233 -1.02 -3.92 -2.85
N LEU A 234 0.31 -3.77 -2.78
CA LEU A 234 1.04 -2.59 -3.25
C LEU A 234 1.84 -2.83 -4.53
N ALA A 235 2.12 -4.10 -4.86
CA ALA A 235 2.81 -4.49 -6.08
C ALA A 235 1.85 -4.49 -7.27
N SER A 236 2.30 -4.04 -8.45
CA SER A 236 1.52 -4.22 -9.68
C SER A 236 1.46 -5.70 -10.06
N VAL A 237 0.49 -6.09 -10.88
CA VAL A 237 0.27 -7.49 -11.31
C VAL A 237 1.53 -8.18 -11.86
N TYR A 238 2.47 -7.42 -12.42
CA TYR A 238 3.72 -7.94 -12.97
C TYR A 238 4.78 -8.32 -11.92
N PHE A 239 4.58 -7.91 -10.68
CA PHE A 239 5.50 -8.09 -9.56
C PHE A 239 4.86 -8.84 -8.39
N GLN A 240 3.63 -9.34 -8.55
CA GLN A 240 2.96 -10.13 -7.53
C GLN A 240 3.71 -11.45 -7.31
N LEU A 241 3.83 -11.84 -6.04
CA LEU A 241 4.38 -13.13 -5.66
C LEU A 241 3.23 -14.12 -5.52
N HIS A 242 3.35 -15.28 -6.16
CA HIS A 242 2.29 -16.29 -6.23
C HIS A 242 2.30 -17.23 -5.02
N TYR A 243 2.01 -16.66 -3.85
CA TYR A 243 1.89 -17.35 -2.57
C TYR A 243 0.57 -17.00 -1.89
N ASP A 244 0.18 -17.80 -0.89
CA ASP A 244 -0.97 -17.48 -0.04
C ASP A 244 -0.74 -16.14 0.68
N ALA A 245 -1.83 -15.38 0.88
CA ALA A 245 -1.75 -14.02 1.43
C ALA A 245 -1.15 -13.94 2.85
N ASN A 246 -1.20 -15.04 3.60
CA ASN A 246 -0.65 -15.18 4.94
C ASN A 246 0.73 -15.88 4.97
N THR A 247 1.37 -16.12 3.82
CA THR A 247 2.72 -16.71 3.76
C THR A 247 3.74 -15.79 4.44
N LEU A 248 4.56 -16.35 5.33
CA LEU A 248 5.65 -15.62 5.98
C LEU A 248 6.72 -15.22 4.96
N ALA A 249 7.10 -13.95 4.99
CA ALA A 249 8.28 -13.44 4.29
C ALA A 249 9.10 -12.53 5.20
N VAL A 250 10.42 -12.58 5.06
CA VAL A 250 11.39 -11.79 5.83
C VAL A 250 12.25 -10.98 4.87
N VAL A 251 12.22 -9.65 4.99
CA VAL A 251 13.16 -8.78 4.27
C VAL A 251 14.50 -8.75 5.01
N VAL A 252 15.59 -8.84 4.26
CA VAL A 252 16.95 -8.75 4.78
C VAL A 252 17.61 -7.52 4.19
N LEU A 253 18.24 -6.73 5.06
CA LEU A 253 19.01 -5.55 4.70
C LEU A 253 20.40 -5.58 5.34
N SER A 254 21.36 -4.90 4.73
CA SER A 254 22.70 -4.66 5.29
C SER A 254 22.81 -3.24 5.82
N THR A 255 23.40 -3.11 7.00
CA THR A 255 23.68 -1.85 7.72
C THR A 255 25.10 -1.34 7.40
N PRO A 256 25.52 -0.15 7.89
CA PRO A 256 26.88 0.36 7.67
C PRO A 256 27.98 -0.62 8.08
N SER A 257 27.87 -1.16 9.31
CA SER A 257 28.84 -2.11 9.87
C SER A 257 29.13 -3.36 9.01
N PHE A 258 28.22 -3.77 8.12
CA PHE A 258 28.41 -4.92 7.23
C PHE A 258 29.72 -4.84 6.44
N PHE A 259 30.08 -3.66 5.95
CA PHE A 259 31.21 -3.50 5.04
C PHE A 259 32.56 -3.84 5.71
N GLU A 260 32.83 -3.25 6.87
CA GLU A 260 34.08 -3.49 7.61
C GLU A 260 34.04 -4.75 8.46
N ALA A 261 32.91 -5.01 9.15
CA ALA A 261 32.85 -6.10 10.14
C ALA A 261 32.57 -7.47 9.52
N THR A 262 32.08 -7.53 8.27
CA THR A 262 31.65 -8.79 7.66
C THR A 262 32.21 -8.98 6.26
N PHE A 263 31.99 -8.02 5.37
CA PHE A 263 32.38 -8.14 3.97
C PHE A 263 33.89 -8.16 3.79
N LYS A 264 34.62 -7.25 4.45
CA LYS A 264 36.09 -7.19 4.40
C LYS A 264 36.78 -8.48 4.88
N PRO A 265 36.53 -8.99 6.10
CA PRO A 265 37.12 -10.25 6.56
C PRO A 265 36.76 -11.44 5.66
N TRP A 266 35.51 -11.50 5.19
CA TRP A 266 35.10 -12.53 4.25
C TRP A 266 35.90 -12.44 2.95
N LEU A 267 36.01 -11.26 2.35
CA LEU A 267 36.71 -11.09 1.07
C LEU A 267 38.20 -11.41 1.20
N GLN A 268 38.84 -10.98 2.30
CA GLN A 268 40.23 -11.36 2.62
C GLN A 268 40.40 -12.88 2.77
N SER A 269 39.41 -13.59 3.32
CA SER A 269 39.45 -15.05 3.42
C SER A 269 39.31 -15.78 2.08
N GLN A 270 38.86 -15.10 1.02
CA GLN A 270 38.74 -15.68 -0.32
C GLN A 270 40.07 -15.67 -1.09
N GLN A 271 41.05 -14.87 -0.64
CA GLN A 271 42.38 -14.78 -1.23
C GLN A 271 43.18 -16.06 -0.92
N LEU A 272 43.66 -16.73 -1.97
CA LEU A 272 44.54 -17.88 -1.86
C LEU A 272 45.98 -17.45 -1.53
N VAL A 273 46.77 -18.37 -0.99
CA VAL A 273 48.19 -18.12 -0.69
C VAL A 273 48.93 -17.82 -2.00
N GLY A 274 49.61 -16.67 -2.06
CA GLY A 274 50.33 -16.21 -3.25
C GLY A 274 49.48 -15.60 -4.36
N GLU A 275 48.15 -15.53 -4.21
CA GLU A 275 47.24 -14.91 -5.18
C GLU A 275 47.29 -13.39 -5.09
N SER A 276 47.50 -12.72 -6.22
CA SER A 276 47.48 -11.26 -6.31
C SER A 276 46.04 -10.71 -6.21
N PRO A 277 45.85 -9.44 -5.82
CA PRO A 277 44.52 -8.82 -5.79
C PRO A 277 43.80 -8.81 -7.14
N ASN A 278 44.54 -8.76 -8.25
CA ASN A 278 43.97 -8.79 -9.60
C ASN A 278 43.43 -10.18 -9.95
N GLU A 279 44.17 -11.25 -9.63
CA GLU A 279 43.71 -12.63 -9.84
C GLU A 279 42.48 -12.93 -8.98
N LEU A 280 42.47 -12.46 -7.72
CA LEU A 280 41.28 -12.55 -6.87
C LEU A 280 40.09 -11.81 -7.48
N ALA A 281 40.29 -10.62 -8.05
CA ALA A 281 39.24 -9.83 -8.67
C ALA A 281 38.60 -10.55 -9.87
N GLU A 282 39.39 -11.25 -10.69
CA GLU A 282 38.92 -12.02 -11.84
C GLU A 282 37.96 -13.16 -11.45
N ARG A 283 38.13 -13.74 -10.24
CA ARG A 283 37.21 -14.78 -9.71
C ARG A 283 35.82 -14.25 -9.39
N PHE A 284 35.63 -12.94 -9.27
CA PHE A 284 34.34 -12.31 -8.94
C PHE A 284 33.75 -11.56 -10.13
N SER A 285 33.46 -12.27 -11.23
CA SER A 285 32.86 -11.69 -12.44
C SER A 285 31.52 -10.96 -12.21
N SER A 286 30.71 -11.42 -11.25
CA SER A 286 29.44 -10.78 -10.84
C SER A 286 29.62 -9.77 -9.69
N GLY A 287 30.86 -9.52 -9.26
CA GLY A 287 31.21 -8.69 -8.13
C GLY A 287 31.20 -9.44 -6.78
N PRO A 288 32.11 -9.09 -5.86
CA PRO A 288 32.32 -9.82 -4.62
C PRO A 288 31.11 -9.77 -3.65
N MET A 289 30.32 -8.69 -3.66
CA MET A 289 29.13 -8.61 -2.81
C MET A 289 28.02 -9.58 -3.23
N GLN A 290 27.79 -9.74 -4.53
CA GLN A 290 26.80 -10.68 -5.04
C GLN A 290 27.18 -12.11 -4.67
N ALA A 291 28.47 -12.46 -4.81
CA ALA A 291 29.00 -13.75 -4.40
C ALA A 291 28.83 -14.00 -2.89
N TYR A 292 29.15 -13.01 -2.04
CA TYR A 292 28.95 -13.10 -0.60
C TYR A 292 27.51 -13.45 -0.24
N PHE A 293 26.53 -12.68 -0.74
CA PHE A 293 25.13 -12.89 -0.39
C PHE A 293 24.59 -14.21 -0.94
N THR A 294 24.98 -14.59 -2.16
CA THR A 294 24.60 -15.89 -2.75
C THR A 294 25.09 -17.04 -1.88
N GLN A 295 26.38 -17.04 -1.50
CA GLN A 295 26.95 -18.08 -0.64
C GLN A 295 26.31 -18.07 0.76
N ARG A 296 26.09 -16.88 1.34
CA ARG A 296 25.53 -16.74 2.68
C ARG A 296 24.10 -17.26 2.74
N PHE A 297 23.26 -16.91 1.76
CA PHE A 297 21.87 -17.35 1.74
C PHE A 297 21.73 -18.83 1.37
N ALA A 298 22.64 -19.41 0.59
CA ALA A 298 22.70 -20.86 0.42
C ALA A 298 22.89 -21.60 1.77
N LYS A 299 23.83 -21.13 2.61
CA LYS A 299 24.02 -21.66 3.97
C LYS A 299 22.81 -21.44 4.87
N VAL A 300 22.09 -20.32 4.73
CA VAL A 300 20.84 -20.10 5.46
C VAL A 300 19.78 -21.11 5.04
N LYS A 301 19.64 -21.40 3.75
CA LYS A 301 18.71 -22.44 3.27
C LYS A 301 19.04 -23.81 3.86
N GLU A 302 20.31 -24.19 3.88
CA GLU A 302 20.76 -25.45 4.48
C GLU A 302 20.44 -25.52 5.99
N ALA A 303 20.72 -24.42 6.71
CA ALA A 303 20.49 -24.35 8.16
C ALA A 303 19.00 -24.34 8.55
N MET A 304 18.09 -24.02 7.61
CA MET A 304 16.65 -23.98 7.86
C MET A 304 15.95 -25.32 7.60
N LEU A 305 16.66 -26.33 7.08
CA LEU A 305 16.06 -27.64 6.82
C LEU A 305 15.47 -28.25 8.11
N PRO A 306 14.28 -28.88 8.04
CA PRO A 306 13.53 -29.23 6.81
C PRO A 306 12.56 -28.14 6.31
N ILE A 307 12.58 -26.92 6.87
CA ILE A 307 11.69 -25.83 6.45
C ILE A 307 12.14 -25.30 5.08
N GLU A 308 11.23 -25.30 4.11
CA GLU A 308 11.51 -24.74 2.79
C GLU A 308 11.63 -23.21 2.85
N VAL A 309 12.70 -22.69 2.23
CA VAL A 309 12.95 -21.26 2.11
C VAL A 309 13.30 -20.91 0.66
N GLU A 310 12.50 -20.06 0.02
CA GLU A 310 12.88 -19.40 -1.23
C GLU A 310 13.57 -18.07 -0.92
N VAL A 311 14.64 -17.77 -1.66
CA VAL A 311 15.41 -16.53 -1.53
C VAL A 311 15.32 -15.76 -2.84
N LEU A 312 14.81 -14.53 -2.77
CA LEU A 312 14.81 -13.57 -3.87
C LEU A 312 15.79 -12.44 -3.54
N HIS A 313 16.84 -12.28 -4.33
CA HIS A 313 17.83 -11.22 -4.13
C HIS A 313 17.40 -9.89 -4.75
N ASP A 314 18.04 -8.80 -4.32
CA ASP A 314 17.82 -7.46 -4.88
C ASP A 314 18.28 -7.36 -6.35
N PHE A 315 19.23 -8.22 -6.74
CA PHE A 315 19.76 -8.32 -8.10
C PHE A 315 19.06 -9.38 -8.97
N ASP A 316 18.09 -10.13 -8.43
CA ASP A 316 17.40 -11.16 -9.20
C ASP A 316 16.42 -10.55 -10.21
N VAL A 317 16.62 -10.88 -11.49
CA VAL A 317 15.78 -10.42 -12.59
C VAL A 317 15.14 -11.58 -13.35
N GLN A 318 13.94 -11.34 -13.86
CA GLN A 318 13.26 -12.21 -14.82
C GLN A 318 13.96 -12.16 -16.19
N SER A 319 13.60 -13.06 -17.10
CA SER A 319 14.13 -13.10 -18.48
C SER A 319 13.93 -11.80 -19.26
N ASN A 320 12.87 -11.05 -18.95
CA ASN A 320 12.58 -9.73 -19.52
C ASN A 320 13.29 -8.56 -18.79
N ARG A 321 14.28 -8.86 -17.93
CA ARG A 321 15.03 -7.92 -17.09
C ARG A 321 14.23 -7.17 -16.02
N ARG A 322 12.98 -7.55 -15.75
CA ARG A 322 12.22 -7.01 -14.61
C ARG A 322 12.74 -7.61 -13.30
N PRO A 323 12.84 -6.84 -12.21
CA PRO A 323 13.12 -7.41 -10.90
C PRO A 323 12.12 -8.52 -10.54
N ARG A 324 12.60 -9.61 -9.92
CA ARG A 324 11.70 -10.66 -9.39
C ARG A 324 10.86 -10.17 -8.21
N VAL A 325 11.37 -9.19 -7.45
CA VAL A 325 10.70 -8.61 -6.28
C VAL A 325 11.03 -7.13 -6.13
N LEU A 326 10.07 -6.33 -5.65
CA LEU A 326 10.26 -4.91 -5.37
C LEU A 326 10.74 -4.69 -3.93
N MET A 327 12.06 -4.63 -3.73
CA MET A 327 12.67 -4.52 -2.41
C MET A 327 12.19 -3.33 -1.58
N THR A 328 11.95 -2.17 -2.21
CA THR A 328 11.44 -0.98 -1.50
C THR A 328 10.03 -1.18 -0.97
N THR A 329 9.18 -1.91 -1.70
CA THR A 329 7.86 -2.31 -1.23
C THR A 329 7.99 -3.28 -0.06
N CYS A 330 8.84 -4.30 -0.16
CA CYS A 330 9.10 -5.25 0.93
C CYS A 330 9.57 -4.54 2.21
N GLY A 331 10.52 -3.62 2.07
CA GLY A 331 11.02 -2.81 3.19
C GLY A 331 9.95 -1.93 3.84
N HIS A 332 9.03 -1.39 3.04
CA HIS A 332 7.93 -0.59 3.54
C HIS A 332 6.91 -1.44 4.31
N VAL A 333 6.42 -2.51 3.69
CA VAL A 333 5.35 -3.33 4.29
C VAL A 333 5.83 -4.11 5.51
N SER A 334 7.11 -4.47 5.57
CA SER A 334 7.69 -5.14 6.75
C SER A 334 7.96 -4.22 7.94
N GLY A 335 7.83 -2.90 7.76
CA GLY A 335 8.16 -1.92 8.81
C GLY A 335 9.64 -1.54 8.89
N ALA A 336 10.49 -2.05 8.01
CA ALA A 336 11.94 -1.83 8.08
C ALA A 336 12.35 -0.40 7.69
N ALA A 337 11.79 0.14 6.60
CA ALA A 337 12.15 1.48 6.13
C ALA A 337 10.97 2.12 5.39
N PHE A 338 10.73 3.41 5.64
CA PHE A 338 9.65 4.13 4.97
C PHE A 338 10.07 4.43 3.53
N PHE A 339 9.16 4.22 2.58
CA PHE A 339 9.40 4.33 1.15
C PHE A 339 8.74 5.59 0.60
N TYR A 340 9.54 6.58 0.27
CA TYR A 340 9.13 7.84 -0.32
C TYR A 340 9.08 7.70 -1.84
N ARG A 341 7.93 8.01 -2.42
CA ARG A 341 7.70 7.95 -3.87
C ARG A 341 7.67 9.37 -4.44
N PRO A 342 8.17 9.59 -5.67
CA PRO A 342 7.88 10.81 -6.38
C PRO A 342 6.35 10.94 -6.55
N PRO A 343 5.79 12.16 -6.45
CA PRO A 343 4.37 12.35 -6.75
C PRO A 343 4.10 12.02 -8.22
N GLU A 344 2.87 11.59 -8.53
CA GLU A 344 2.52 11.01 -9.84
C GLU A 344 2.74 11.99 -11.01
N ASP A 345 2.45 13.27 -10.78
CA ASP A 345 2.66 14.39 -11.70
C ASP A 345 4.14 14.75 -11.91
N ALA A 346 5.03 14.27 -11.03
CA ALA A 346 6.47 14.45 -11.12
C ALA A 346 7.21 13.11 -11.21
N LEU A 347 6.61 12.09 -11.84
CA LEU A 347 7.29 10.82 -12.14
C LEU A 347 8.39 10.97 -13.19
N PHE A 348 8.34 12.02 -14.00
CA PHE A 348 9.31 12.32 -15.06
C PHE A 348 9.79 13.76 -14.90
N TRP A 349 11.02 14.03 -15.33
CA TRP A 349 11.46 15.41 -15.49
C TRP A 349 10.80 16.00 -16.72
N LEU A 350 10.31 17.22 -16.61
CA LEU A 350 9.75 17.95 -17.73
C LEU A 350 10.67 19.11 -18.08
N ASP A 351 10.93 19.28 -19.38
CA ASP A 351 11.57 20.47 -19.89
C ASP A 351 10.67 21.69 -19.60
N PRO A 352 11.16 22.73 -18.91
CA PRO A 352 10.32 23.85 -18.49
C PRO A 352 9.64 24.59 -19.66
N GLU A 353 10.31 24.68 -20.81
CA GLU A 353 9.83 25.43 -21.98
C GLU A 353 8.88 24.61 -22.84
N THR A 354 9.22 23.35 -23.09
CA THR A 354 8.52 22.49 -24.05
C THR A 354 7.53 21.53 -23.41
N GLN A 355 7.55 21.40 -22.08
CA GLN A 355 6.73 20.45 -21.30
C GLN A 355 6.91 18.98 -21.73
N LYS A 356 8.02 18.67 -22.40
CA LYS A 356 8.35 17.30 -22.84
C LYS A 356 9.11 16.56 -21.74
N VAL A 357 8.90 15.25 -21.68
CA VAL A 357 9.65 14.37 -20.79
C VAL A 357 11.14 14.38 -21.15
N VAL A 358 11.97 14.68 -20.17
CA VAL A 358 13.43 14.62 -20.24
C VAL A 358 13.93 13.55 -19.28
N GLY A 359 14.84 12.71 -19.75
CA GLY A 359 15.50 11.72 -18.89
C GLY A 359 14.63 10.53 -18.48
N LYS A 360 15.06 9.85 -17.41
CA LYS A 360 14.44 8.62 -16.91
C LYS A 360 13.35 8.93 -15.87
N ARG A 361 12.44 7.98 -15.70
CA ARG A 361 11.47 7.99 -14.60
C ARG A 361 12.21 8.17 -13.27
N ARG A 362 11.74 9.11 -12.46
CA ARG A 362 12.22 9.33 -11.09
C ARG A 362 11.92 8.09 -10.24
N MET A 363 12.94 7.66 -9.52
CA MET A 363 12.89 6.53 -8.61
C MET A 363 12.56 7.02 -7.21
N GLY A 364 11.80 6.21 -6.46
CA GLY A 364 11.60 6.45 -5.03
C GLY A 364 12.81 6.02 -4.21
N LEU A 365 12.81 6.42 -2.94
CA LEU A 365 13.89 6.19 -1.97
C LEU A 365 13.29 5.63 -0.68
N SER A 366 13.96 4.64 -0.07
CA SER A 366 13.63 4.18 1.28
C SER A 366 14.59 4.77 2.31
N LEU A 367 14.07 5.23 3.45
CA LEU A 367 14.88 5.69 4.59
C LEU A 367 14.59 4.83 5.83
N HIS A 368 15.65 4.29 6.42
CA HIS A 368 15.60 3.51 7.65
C HIS A 368 15.69 4.43 8.88
N PRO A 369 14.89 4.21 9.94
CA PRO A 369 14.87 5.08 11.12
C PRO A 369 16.21 5.31 11.80
N LYS A 370 17.07 4.29 11.80
CA LYS A 370 18.42 4.38 12.40
C LYS A 370 19.50 4.82 11.41
N PHE A 371 19.34 4.51 10.12
CA PHE A 371 20.45 4.59 9.15
C PHE A 371 20.20 5.60 8.04
N GLY A 372 19.04 6.26 8.00
CA GLY A 372 18.67 7.08 6.84
C GLY A 372 18.74 6.23 5.57
N GLY A 373 19.50 6.69 4.56
CA GLY A 373 19.81 5.90 3.37
C GLY A 373 21.13 5.10 3.45
N HIS A 374 21.81 5.04 4.60
CA HIS A 374 23.03 4.24 4.82
C HIS A 374 22.72 2.77 5.08
N PHE A 375 21.97 2.17 4.19
CA PHE A 375 21.67 0.73 4.19
C PHE A 375 21.40 0.26 2.76
N ALA A 376 21.22 -1.04 2.58
CA ALA A 376 20.71 -1.61 1.33
C ALA A 376 19.88 -2.86 1.62
N PHE A 377 18.75 -3.02 0.94
CA PHE A 377 18.03 -4.30 0.89
C PHE A 377 18.87 -5.34 0.13
N ARG A 378 18.80 -6.60 0.55
CA ARG A 378 19.65 -7.70 0.02
C ARG A 378 18.85 -8.89 -0.46
N ALA A 379 17.82 -9.27 0.29
CA ALA A 379 16.98 -10.39 -0.09
C ALA A 379 15.60 -10.30 0.57
N VAL A 380 14.67 -11.08 0.04
CA VAL A 380 13.45 -11.51 0.71
C VAL A 380 13.53 -13.02 0.84
N LEU A 381 13.36 -13.53 2.05
CA LEU A 381 13.26 -14.94 2.37
C LEU A 381 11.78 -15.28 2.51
N ILE A 382 11.27 -16.16 1.67
CA ILE A 382 9.86 -16.58 1.64
C ILE A 382 9.79 -18.00 2.19
N PHE A 383 8.83 -18.26 3.06
CA PHE A 383 8.61 -19.55 3.70
C PHE A 383 7.27 -20.12 3.23
N PRO A 384 7.21 -20.85 2.10
CA PRO A 384 5.96 -21.19 1.42
C PRO A 384 4.96 -22.00 2.26
N HIS A 385 5.47 -22.71 3.27
CA HIS A 385 4.67 -23.58 4.15
C HIS A 385 4.52 -23.03 5.57
N VAL A 386 4.94 -21.78 5.80
CA VAL A 386 4.79 -21.11 7.10
C VAL A 386 3.78 -19.99 6.94
N HIS A 387 2.64 -20.16 7.58
CA HIS A 387 1.54 -19.20 7.52
C HIS A 387 1.45 -18.41 8.82
N LEU A 388 1.42 -17.09 8.67
CA LEU A 388 1.18 -16.16 9.76
C LEU A 388 -0.29 -16.27 10.21
N PRO A 389 -0.55 -16.09 11.51
CA PRO A 389 -1.91 -16.15 12.03
C PRO A 389 -2.69 -14.90 11.59
N VAL A 390 -4.02 -15.00 11.54
CA VAL A 390 -4.91 -13.98 10.94
C VAL A 390 -4.81 -12.63 11.68
N GLU A 391 -4.45 -12.65 12.96
CA GLU A 391 -4.24 -11.47 13.79
C GLU A 391 -2.89 -10.77 13.57
N PHE A 392 -1.95 -11.39 12.85
CA PHE A 392 -0.65 -10.77 12.57
C PHE A 392 -0.85 -9.50 11.75
N LYS A 393 -0.18 -8.44 12.18
CA LYS A 393 -0.17 -7.14 11.49
C LYS A 393 1.26 -6.66 11.40
N GLU A 394 1.67 -6.28 10.21
CA GLU A 394 3.00 -5.73 10.01
C GLU A 394 3.16 -4.41 10.75
N ASN A 395 4.37 -4.18 11.25
CA ASN A 395 4.71 -2.89 11.83
C ASN A 395 4.83 -1.84 10.73
N ARG A 396 4.38 -0.63 11.04
CA ARG A 396 4.52 0.49 10.12
C ARG A 396 5.91 1.13 10.27
N PRO A 397 6.65 1.39 9.18
CA PRO A 397 7.90 2.10 9.29
C PRO A 397 7.64 3.57 9.65
N PRO A 398 8.47 4.19 10.50
CA PRO A 398 8.31 5.61 10.84
C PRO A 398 8.65 6.50 9.63
N MET A 399 7.78 7.46 9.36
CA MET A 399 8.03 8.51 8.37
C MET A 399 8.94 9.57 8.98
N LEU A 400 10.18 9.63 8.50
CA LEU A 400 11.25 10.53 8.98
C LEU A 400 11.18 11.93 8.37
N LEU A 401 10.58 12.08 7.19
CA LEU A 401 10.45 13.35 6.47
C LEU A 401 9.00 13.84 6.56
N ASP A 402 8.79 14.84 7.40
CA ASP A 402 7.48 15.35 7.83
C ASP A 402 6.86 16.40 6.89
N THR A 403 7.60 16.87 5.88
CA THR A 403 7.08 17.83 4.89
C THR A 403 7.32 17.37 3.46
N ILE A 404 6.45 17.80 2.54
CA ILE A 404 6.55 17.49 1.11
C ILE A 404 7.86 18.02 0.52
N GLU A 405 8.31 19.18 0.98
CA GLU A 405 9.56 19.80 0.53
C GLU A 405 10.76 18.91 0.86
N LYS A 406 10.85 18.43 2.11
CA LYS A 406 11.92 17.49 2.52
C LYS A 406 11.87 16.18 1.74
N GLN A 407 10.67 15.66 1.49
CA GLN A 407 10.48 14.44 0.70
C GLN A 407 10.94 14.65 -0.75
N ASN A 408 10.55 15.75 -1.38
CA ASN A 408 10.95 16.12 -2.73
C ASN A 408 12.45 16.36 -2.85
N GLU A 409 13.05 17.04 -1.87
CA GLU A 409 14.50 17.26 -1.78
C GLU A 409 15.25 15.93 -1.69
N ALA A 410 14.83 15.03 -0.79
CA ALA A 410 15.46 13.71 -0.65
C ALA A 410 15.37 12.88 -1.94
N ILE A 411 14.22 12.93 -2.62
CA ILE A 411 14.01 12.26 -3.91
C ILE A 411 14.88 12.90 -5.01
N ALA A 412 15.00 14.23 -5.05
CA ALA A 412 15.86 14.92 -6.00
C ALA A 412 17.33 14.55 -5.79
N LEU A 413 17.83 14.61 -4.54
CA LEU A 413 19.18 14.18 -4.17
C LEU A 413 19.45 12.73 -4.60
N PHE A 414 18.48 11.83 -4.42
CA PHE A 414 18.63 10.43 -4.83
C PHE A 414 18.65 10.24 -6.35
N ASN A 415 17.94 11.04 -7.13
CA ASN A 415 17.87 10.86 -8.57
C ASN A 415 18.98 11.62 -9.33
N GLU A 416 19.39 12.78 -8.83
CA GLU A 416 20.33 13.69 -9.51
C GLU A 416 21.75 13.63 -8.93
N HIS A 417 21.87 13.29 -7.64
CA HIS A 417 23.11 13.46 -6.88
C HIS A 417 23.52 12.22 -6.08
N TRP A 418 23.01 11.03 -6.41
CA TRP A 418 23.24 9.82 -5.61
C TRP A 418 24.71 9.47 -5.34
N LYS A 419 25.63 9.86 -6.23
CA LYS A 419 27.07 9.57 -6.10
C LYS A 419 27.74 10.29 -4.93
N ASP A 420 27.23 11.45 -4.52
CA ASP A 420 27.78 12.18 -3.38
C ASP A 420 27.26 11.66 -2.03
N GLY A 421 26.27 10.76 -2.05
CA GLY A 421 25.72 10.10 -0.87
C GLY A 421 24.88 10.98 0.05
N ARG A 422 24.67 12.28 -0.24
CA ARG A 422 23.96 13.21 0.67
C ARG A 422 22.52 12.81 0.95
N PHE A 423 21.83 12.20 -0.02
CA PHE A 423 20.47 11.66 0.17
C PHE A 423 20.38 10.67 1.35
N ARG A 424 21.50 10.03 1.72
CA ARG A 424 21.54 9.05 2.81
C ARG A 424 21.43 9.72 4.18
N ASN A 425 21.74 11.00 4.28
CA ASN A 425 21.65 11.78 5.51
C ASN A 425 20.24 12.32 5.78
N CYS A 426 19.32 12.19 4.82
CA CYS A 426 17.92 12.51 5.02
C CYS A 426 17.35 11.63 6.14
N GLY A 427 16.67 12.24 7.12
CA GLY A 427 16.13 11.54 8.29
C GLY A 427 17.09 11.38 9.47
N ASN A 428 18.22 12.09 9.48
CA ASN A 428 19.16 12.19 10.62
C ASN A 428 19.67 10.82 11.11
N PRO A 429 20.45 10.10 10.29
CA PRO A 429 20.96 8.78 10.65
C PRO A 429 21.84 8.82 11.90
N VAL A 430 21.72 7.77 12.72
CA VAL A 430 22.54 7.53 13.91
C VAL A 430 23.88 6.90 13.54
N GLU A 431 23.88 6.07 12.50
CA GLU A 431 25.06 5.36 12.00
C GLU A 431 25.10 5.49 10.48
N THR A 432 26.27 5.85 9.95
CA THR A 432 26.50 6.17 8.54
C THR A 432 27.57 5.27 7.95
N TYR A 433 27.59 5.16 6.62
CA TYR A 433 28.71 4.57 5.91
C TYR A 433 30.00 5.36 6.18
N SER A 434 31.13 4.65 6.21
CA SER A 434 32.45 5.28 6.26
C SER A 434 32.79 5.97 4.94
N ASP A 435 33.76 6.88 4.94
CA ASP A 435 34.24 7.54 3.72
C ASP A 435 34.72 6.54 2.67
N LEU A 436 35.39 5.47 3.11
CA LEU A 436 35.82 4.37 2.24
C LEU A 436 34.62 3.64 1.63
N GLN A 437 33.59 3.33 2.43
CA GLN A 437 32.39 2.65 1.98
C GLN A 437 31.58 3.50 0.99
N LEU A 438 31.48 4.82 1.23
CA LEU A 438 30.86 5.76 0.29
C LEU A 438 31.64 5.81 -1.03
N LYS A 439 32.98 5.94 -0.96
CA LYS A 439 33.86 5.91 -2.13
C LYS A 439 33.72 4.62 -2.93
N TYR A 440 33.67 3.48 -2.24
CA TYR A 440 33.47 2.16 -2.84
C TYR A 440 32.15 2.08 -3.62
N PHE A 441 31.04 2.53 -3.04
CA PHE A 441 29.73 2.45 -3.73
C PHE A 441 29.52 3.51 -4.80
N ALA A 442 30.24 4.63 -4.76
CA ALA A 442 30.21 5.65 -5.81
C ALA A 442 30.88 5.20 -7.12
N LEU A 443 31.77 4.21 -7.05
CA LEU A 443 32.50 3.69 -8.21
C LEU A 443 31.74 2.58 -8.96
N PRO A 444 31.91 2.50 -10.30
CA PRO A 444 31.49 1.34 -11.09
C PRO A 444 32.13 0.04 -10.59
N PRO A 445 31.47 -1.13 -10.72
CA PRO A 445 31.95 -2.40 -10.16
C PRO A 445 33.42 -2.76 -10.46
N LEU A 446 33.89 -2.50 -11.68
CA LEU A 446 35.27 -2.83 -12.10
C LEU A 446 36.33 -1.95 -11.40
N GLU A 447 35.98 -0.70 -11.07
CA GLU A 447 36.91 0.25 -10.45
C GLU A 447 37.00 0.08 -8.93
N ARG A 448 36.05 -0.65 -8.33
CA ARG A 448 35.94 -0.80 -6.87
C ARG A 448 37.14 -1.51 -6.23
N TRP A 449 37.81 -2.40 -6.96
CA TRP A 449 38.98 -3.11 -6.44
C TRP A 449 40.13 -2.16 -6.11
N SER A 450 40.28 -1.08 -6.87
CA SER A 450 41.36 -0.10 -6.66
C SER A 450 41.28 0.59 -5.29
N VAL A 451 40.07 0.77 -4.73
CA VAL A 451 39.88 1.47 -3.46
C VAL A 451 39.98 0.56 -2.24
N ILE A 452 39.97 -0.76 -2.42
CA ILE A 452 40.12 -1.75 -1.35
C ILE A 452 41.39 -2.60 -1.53
N ALA A 453 42.28 -2.20 -2.44
CA ALA A 453 43.51 -2.95 -2.73
C ALA A 453 44.40 -3.08 -1.46
N ASP A 454 44.38 -2.07 -0.60
CA ASP A 454 45.09 -2.03 0.69
C ASP A 454 44.58 -3.08 1.70
N TRP A 455 43.40 -3.67 1.48
CA TRP A 455 42.92 -4.78 2.30
C TRP A 455 43.74 -6.05 2.09
N PHE A 456 44.47 -6.15 0.98
CA PHE A 456 45.21 -7.33 0.57
C PHE A 456 46.70 -6.99 0.55
N VAL A 457 47.38 -7.24 1.66
CA VAL A 457 48.85 -7.26 1.70
C VAL A 457 49.29 -8.62 1.17
N GLU A 458 50.33 -8.67 0.33
CA GLU A 458 50.99 -9.93 -0.04
C GLU A 458 51.36 -10.68 1.25
N LYS A 459 50.57 -11.71 1.61
CA LYS A 459 50.97 -12.67 2.63
C LYS A 459 52.12 -13.47 2.03
N ARG A 460 53.34 -12.98 2.26
CA ARG A 460 54.59 -13.69 1.91
C ARG A 460 54.66 -15.03 2.61
#